data_AF-A0A6G2W3N0-F1
#
_entry.id   AF-A0A6G2W3N0-F1
#
_cell.length_a   1.000
_cell.length_b   1.000
_cell.length_c   1.000
_cell.angle_alpha   90.00
_cell.angle_beta   90.00
_cell.angle_gamma   90.00
#
_symmetry.space_group_name_H-M   'P 1'
#
loop_
_entity.id
_entity.type
_entity.pdbx_description
1 polymer ?
#
loop_
_entity_poly.entity_id
_entity_poly.type
_entity_poly.pdbx_seq_one_letter_code
_entity_poly.pdbx_strand_id
1 'polypeptide(L)'
;MTVAGKSTEQLRREWAIHPYFKYRGCAPDPDDPLRMAGDPSLHVGAHHGPDAFLPEGQVERRAREARAVEVCLNCPVMVQCDAYASSVRPDGRLAEPEGVWGGRRALERHKALIRARHATPAAPNDRVFHTVQKQAVLRALASCWDPFEVAAAAGMDVRTANWQRSSLVRLLGLPKDVSRMRALAAARERGLLEGVDLVPDDGSVPAIPPPTPTKVPVPADTVEEVSEPVVLPEVIALPVRRPRRSRVRVMPGQLSFDDALAFVPVQSLLSSSPLGAAA
;
A
#
# COMPACT_ATOMS: atom_id res chain seq x y z
N MET A 1 4.42 -0.92 12.81
CA MET A 1 5.22 -0.19 13.81
C MET A 1 6.51 -0.99 13.98
N THR A 2 7.61 -0.50 13.42
CA THR A 2 8.93 -1.08 13.68
C THR A 2 9.23 -0.88 15.15
N VAL A 3 9.53 -1.95 15.89
CA VAL A 3 10.02 -1.84 17.26
C VAL A 3 11.30 -1.03 17.19
N ALA A 4 11.28 0.19 17.75
CA ALA A 4 12.34 1.18 17.56
C ALA A 4 13.71 0.60 17.99
N GLY A 5 14.68 0.65 17.08
CA GLY A 5 16.10 0.44 17.37
C GLY A 5 16.65 -0.99 17.22
N LYS A 6 15.82 -2.02 16.99
CA LYS A 6 16.32 -3.40 16.85
C LYS A 6 16.66 -3.76 15.41
N SER A 7 17.79 -4.43 15.19
CA SER A 7 18.15 -4.98 13.89
C SER A 7 17.27 -6.19 13.52
N THR A 8 17.15 -6.50 12.23
CA THR A 8 16.45 -7.71 11.76
C THR A 8 16.99 -8.98 12.42
N GLU A 9 18.31 -9.06 12.63
CA GLU A 9 18.95 -10.21 13.27
C GLU A 9 18.61 -10.31 14.77
N GLN A 10 18.53 -9.18 15.47
CA GLN A 10 18.09 -9.15 16.87
C GLN A 10 16.64 -9.62 16.99
N LEU A 11 15.76 -9.14 16.10
CA LEU A 11 14.35 -9.55 16.09
C LEU A 11 14.20 -11.05 15.76
N ARG A 12 15.00 -11.58 14.82
CA ARG A 12 15.07 -13.01 14.52
C ARG A 12 15.46 -13.81 15.75
N ARG A 13 16.50 -13.36 16.45
CA ARG A 13 17.00 -14.01 17.67
C ARG A 13 15.95 -13.98 18.78
N GLU A 14 15.33 -12.84 19.04
CA GLU A 14 14.26 -12.69 20.05
C GLU A 14 13.06 -13.60 19.77
N TRP A 15 12.66 -13.70 18.50
CA TRP A 15 11.63 -14.62 18.07
C TRP A 15 12.04 -16.08 18.33
N ALA A 16 13.25 -16.48 17.91
CA ALA A 16 13.73 -17.85 18.02
C ALA A 16 13.96 -18.32 19.47
N ILE A 17 14.39 -17.43 20.37
CA ILE A 17 14.63 -17.77 21.79
C ILE A 17 13.40 -17.59 22.68
N HIS A 18 12.26 -17.16 22.11
CA HIS A 18 11.06 -16.92 22.90
C HIS A 18 10.65 -18.21 23.64
N PRO A 19 10.26 -18.14 24.94
CA PRO A 19 9.96 -19.34 25.73
C PRO A 19 8.89 -20.25 25.11
N TYR A 20 7.95 -19.65 24.39
CA TYR A 20 6.87 -20.35 23.69
C TYR A 20 7.14 -20.62 22.21
N PHE A 21 8.36 -20.41 21.71
CA PHE A 21 8.71 -20.62 20.29
C PHE A 21 8.45 -22.06 19.82
N LYS A 22 8.68 -23.05 20.70
CA LYS A 22 8.35 -24.45 20.42
C LYS A 22 6.85 -24.73 20.29
N TYR A 23 6.00 -23.85 20.83
CA TYR A 23 4.54 -23.96 20.79
C TYR A 23 3.91 -22.99 19.77
N ARG A 24 4.69 -22.52 18.79
CA ARG A 24 4.15 -21.68 17.72
C ARG A 24 3.13 -22.47 16.90
N GLY A 25 2.03 -21.84 16.49
CA GLY A 25 0.96 -22.53 15.77
C GLY A 25 1.39 -23.15 14.44
N CYS A 26 2.41 -22.58 13.78
CA CYS A 26 2.98 -23.14 12.55
C CYS A 26 4.06 -24.22 12.77
N ALA A 27 4.33 -24.63 14.02
CA ALA A 27 5.20 -25.77 14.28
C ALA A 27 4.53 -27.08 13.81
N PRO A 28 5.32 -28.12 13.50
CA PRO A 28 4.80 -29.46 13.32
C PRO A 28 3.96 -29.90 14.53
N ASP A 29 2.83 -30.56 14.27
CA ASP A 29 2.04 -31.21 15.30
C ASP A 29 2.82 -32.41 15.90
N PRO A 30 2.76 -32.64 17.23
CA PRO A 30 3.48 -33.75 17.87
C PRO A 30 3.03 -35.14 17.40
N ASP A 31 1.77 -35.29 17.04
CA ASP A 31 1.17 -36.56 16.64
C ASP A 31 1.25 -36.76 15.11
N ASP A 32 1.13 -35.69 14.33
CA ASP A 32 1.34 -35.69 12.87
C ASP A 32 2.30 -34.57 12.42
N PRO A 33 3.62 -34.85 12.27
CA PRO A 33 4.61 -33.85 11.89
C PRO A 33 4.39 -33.17 10.53
N LEU A 34 3.50 -33.69 9.67
CA LEU A 34 3.12 -33.04 8.41
C LEU A 34 2.05 -31.96 8.61
N ARG A 35 1.49 -31.83 9.81
CA ARG A 35 0.42 -30.88 10.14
C ARG A 35 0.88 -29.75 11.05
N MET A 36 0.12 -28.67 11.07
CA MET A 36 0.36 -27.55 11.99
C MET A 36 -0.19 -27.85 13.38
N ALA A 37 0.60 -27.61 14.42
CA ALA A 37 0.19 -27.75 15.81
C ALA A 37 -0.98 -26.83 16.19
N GLY A 38 -1.08 -25.66 15.56
CA GLY A 38 -2.20 -24.72 15.79
C GLY A 38 -3.48 -25.07 15.05
N ASP A 39 -3.40 -25.96 14.06
CA ASP A 39 -4.53 -26.45 13.27
C ASP A 39 -4.14 -27.72 12.48
N PRO A 40 -4.45 -28.92 13.02
CA PRO A 40 -4.07 -30.18 12.39
C PRO A 40 -4.70 -30.43 11.01
N SER A 41 -5.70 -29.61 10.59
CA SER A 41 -6.25 -29.72 9.23
C SER A 41 -5.31 -29.14 8.15
N LEU A 42 -4.35 -28.30 8.53
CA LEU A 42 -3.40 -27.66 7.61
C LEU A 42 -2.08 -28.41 7.56
N HIS A 43 -1.50 -28.47 6.36
CA HIS A 43 -0.12 -28.92 6.18
C HIS A 43 0.86 -27.93 6.84
N VAL A 44 1.97 -28.41 7.40
CA VAL A 44 2.99 -27.58 8.07
C VAL A 44 3.50 -26.42 7.20
N GLY A 45 3.54 -26.60 5.87
CA GLY A 45 3.93 -25.56 4.90
C GLY A 45 2.84 -24.56 4.50
N ALA A 46 1.60 -24.68 5.00
CA ALA A 46 0.46 -23.89 4.53
C ALA A 46 0.63 -22.36 4.67
N HIS A 47 1.56 -21.90 5.51
CA HIS A 47 1.89 -20.50 5.70
C HIS A 47 2.74 -19.90 4.56
N HIS A 48 3.45 -20.70 3.77
CA HIS A 48 4.22 -20.25 2.59
C HIS A 48 3.48 -20.50 1.27
N GLY A 49 2.58 -21.48 1.24
CA GLY A 49 1.90 -21.94 0.02
C GLY A 49 2.51 -23.22 -0.52
N PRO A 50 1.90 -23.81 -1.56
CA PRO A 50 2.46 -24.99 -2.20
C PRO A 50 3.83 -24.64 -2.80
N ASP A 51 4.77 -25.59 -2.72
CA ASP A 51 6.07 -25.45 -3.39
C ASP A 51 5.85 -25.14 -4.87
N ALA A 52 6.67 -24.25 -5.42
CA ALA A 52 6.48 -23.47 -6.66
C ALA A 52 6.27 -24.25 -7.98
N PHE A 53 6.05 -25.57 -7.92
CA PHE A 53 5.89 -26.45 -9.07
C PHE A 53 4.44 -26.51 -9.59
N LEU A 54 3.45 -26.08 -8.81
CA LEU A 54 2.06 -25.92 -9.29
C LEU A 54 1.50 -24.54 -8.93
N PRO A 55 0.93 -23.81 -9.90
CA PRO A 55 0.25 -22.55 -9.61
C PRO A 55 -1.01 -22.83 -8.79
N GLU A 56 -1.11 -22.17 -7.64
CA GLU A 56 -2.31 -22.19 -6.79
C GLU A 56 -3.35 -21.21 -7.32
N GLY A 57 -4.63 -21.63 -7.36
CA GLY A 57 -5.73 -20.75 -7.73
C GLY A 57 -5.89 -19.59 -6.74
N GLN A 58 -6.33 -18.42 -7.21
CA GLN A 58 -6.46 -17.24 -6.33
C GLN A 58 -7.42 -17.47 -5.16
N VAL A 59 -8.51 -18.23 -5.38
CA VAL A 59 -9.49 -18.57 -4.34
C VAL A 59 -8.87 -19.49 -3.29
N GLU A 60 -8.19 -20.54 -3.72
CA GLU A 60 -7.50 -21.51 -2.86
C GLU A 60 -6.42 -20.82 -2.02
N ARG A 61 -5.61 -19.98 -2.67
CA ARG A 61 -4.59 -19.16 -2.02
C ARG A 61 -5.19 -18.29 -0.92
N ARG A 62 -6.29 -17.59 -1.21
CA ARG A 62 -6.96 -16.71 -0.23
C ARG A 62 -7.52 -17.52 0.93
N ALA A 63 -8.10 -18.69 0.68
CA ALA A 63 -8.63 -19.58 1.71
C ALA A 63 -7.51 -20.12 2.62
N ARG A 64 -6.41 -20.60 2.02
CA ARG A 64 -5.22 -21.05 2.75
C ARG A 64 -4.59 -19.94 3.57
N GLU A 65 -4.39 -18.75 2.98
CA GLU A 65 -3.87 -17.58 3.70
C GLU A 65 -4.78 -17.20 4.87
N ALA A 66 -6.11 -17.24 4.71
CA ALA A 66 -7.05 -16.95 5.79
C ALA A 66 -6.93 -17.95 6.95
N ARG A 67 -6.86 -19.25 6.65
CA ARG A 67 -6.62 -20.30 7.64
C ARG A 67 -5.28 -20.15 8.36
N ALA A 68 -4.21 -19.84 7.63
CA ALA A 68 -2.90 -19.59 8.22
C ALA A 68 -2.90 -18.34 9.13
N VAL A 69 -3.70 -17.31 8.79
CA VAL A 69 -3.89 -16.15 9.67
C VAL A 69 -4.61 -16.55 10.96
N GLU A 70 -5.66 -17.37 10.91
CA GLU A 70 -6.34 -17.89 12.11
C GLU A 70 -5.38 -18.63 13.05
N VAL A 71 -4.48 -19.46 12.50
CA VAL A 71 -3.41 -20.12 13.27
C VAL A 71 -2.49 -19.09 13.93
N CYS A 72 -2.09 -18.05 13.19
CA CYS A 72 -1.22 -17.01 13.73
C CYS A 72 -1.87 -16.20 14.85
N LEU A 73 -3.17 -15.92 14.78
CA LEU A 73 -3.89 -15.14 15.79
C LEU A 73 -3.95 -15.84 17.16
N ASN A 74 -3.81 -17.17 17.18
CA ASN A 74 -3.75 -17.98 18.39
C ASN A 74 -2.31 -18.33 18.82
N CYS A 75 -1.31 -17.85 18.08
CA CYS A 75 0.09 -18.22 18.28
C CYS A 75 0.73 -17.39 19.42
N PRO A 76 1.35 -18.04 20.42
CA PRO A 76 1.93 -17.33 21.58
C PRO A 76 3.14 -16.45 21.22
N VAL A 77 3.71 -16.61 20.02
CA VAL A 77 4.85 -15.83 19.54
C VAL A 77 4.49 -14.89 18.39
N MET A 78 3.19 -14.64 18.18
CA MET A 78 2.67 -13.84 17.06
C MET A 78 3.33 -12.46 16.97
N VAL A 79 3.50 -11.77 18.09
CA VAL A 79 4.03 -10.40 18.12
C VAL A 79 5.50 -10.36 17.69
N GLN A 80 6.33 -11.25 18.24
CA GLN A 80 7.76 -11.34 17.89
C GLN A 80 7.94 -11.83 16.45
N CYS A 81 7.08 -12.77 16.02
CA CYS A 81 7.02 -13.25 14.65
C CYS A 81 6.68 -12.12 13.66
N ASP A 82 5.66 -11.30 13.96
CA ASP A 82 5.30 -10.14 13.14
C ASP A 82 6.42 -9.10 13.09
N ALA A 83 7.03 -8.80 14.25
CA ALA A 83 8.10 -7.83 14.36
C ALA A 83 9.32 -8.24 13.52
N TYR A 84 9.73 -9.51 13.60
CA TYR A 84 10.79 -10.07 12.76
C TYR A 84 10.38 -10.06 11.28
N ALA A 85 9.27 -10.68 10.91
CA ALA A 85 8.86 -10.81 9.50
C ALA A 85 8.68 -9.45 8.81
N SER A 86 8.28 -8.42 9.57
CA SER A 86 8.04 -7.07 9.07
C SER A 86 9.24 -6.14 9.18
N SER A 87 10.37 -6.61 9.71
CA SER A 87 11.59 -5.80 9.78
C SER A 87 12.23 -5.64 8.40
N VAL A 88 12.95 -4.53 8.22
CA VAL A 88 13.58 -4.19 6.94
C VAL A 88 15.05 -4.60 6.99
N ARG A 89 15.46 -5.42 6.02
CA ARG A 89 16.85 -5.83 5.80
C ARG A 89 17.66 -4.70 5.12
N PRO A 90 19.00 -4.77 5.12
CA PRO A 90 19.85 -3.75 4.49
C PRO A 90 19.58 -3.52 3.00
N ASP A 91 19.06 -4.51 2.29
CA ASP A 91 18.62 -4.43 0.89
C ASP A 91 17.28 -3.67 0.70
N GLY A 92 16.67 -3.21 1.80
CA GLY A 92 15.38 -2.54 1.78
C GLY A 92 14.19 -3.49 1.61
N ARG A 93 14.35 -4.81 1.74
CA ARG A 93 13.23 -5.76 1.68
C ARG A 93 12.79 -6.17 3.08
N LEU A 94 11.61 -6.76 3.17
CA LEU A 94 11.14 -7.39 4.40
C LEU A 94 12.04 -8.60 4.73
N ALA A 95 12.17 -8.92 6.02
CA ALA A 95 12.88 -10.12 6.45
C ALA A 95 12.28 -11.39 5.84
N GLU A 96 10.95 -11.48 5.91
CA GLU A 96 10.16 -12.56 5.32
C GLU A 96 9.18 -11.95 4.30
N PRO A 97 9.57 -11.86 3.01
CA PRO A 97 8.76 -11.20 1.99
C PRO A 97 7.46 -11.96 1.69
N GLU A 98 7.52 -13.29 1.69
CA GLU A 98 6.40 -14.13 1.31
C GLU A 98 5.67 -14.75 2.51
N GLY A 99 4.51 -15.34 2.25
CA GLY A 99 3.76 -16.10 3.24
C GLY A 99 3.05 -15.27 4.33
N VAL A 100 2.38 -16.00 5.21
CA VAL A 100 1.65 -15.46 6.37
C VAL A 100 2.56 -15.53 7.61
N TRP A 101 2.74 -14.38 8.24
CA TRP A 101 3.59 -14.23 9.43
C TRP A 101 2.92 -13.28 10.39
N GLY A 102 2.91 -13.63 11.68
CA GLY A 102 2.42 -12.75 12.74
C GLY A 102 0.98 -12.25 12.54
N GLY A 103 0.14 -13.05 11.86
CA GLY A 103 -1.25 -12.70 11.58
C GLY A 103 -1.46 -11.81 10.34
N ARG A 104 -0.40 -11.52 9.57
CA ARG A 104 -0.46 -10.69 8.37
C ARG A 104 -0.03 -11.44 7.12
N ARG A 105 -0.67 -11.12 5.99
CA ARG A 105 -0.28 -11.61 4.67
C ARG A 105 0.93 -10.82 4.14
N ALA A 106 1.68 -11.42 3.22
CA ALA A 106 2.77 -10.77 2.51
C ALA A 106 2.37 -9.39 1.95
N LEU A 107 1.21 -9.30 1.28
CA LEU A 107 0.71 -8.06 0.69
C LEU A 107 0.49 -6.95 1.75
N GLU A 108 -0.02 -7.30 2.92
CA GLU A 108 -0.31 -6.34 4.00
C GLU A 108 0.97 -5.78 4.60
N ARG A 109 1.97 -6.65 4.83
CA ARG A 109 3.30 -6.23 5.31
C ARG A 109 3.98 -5.32 4.29
N HIS A 110 3.92 -5.65 3.00
CA HIS A 110 4.47 -4.80 1.93
C HIS A 110 3.75 -3.44 1.84
N LYS A 111 2.42 -3.41 1.90
CA LYS A 111 1.65 -2.15 1.97
C LYS A 111 2.02 -1.33 3.20
N ALA A 112 2.25 -1.96 4.34
CA ALA A 112 2.71 -1.27 5.55
C ALA A 112 4.13 -0.68 5.37
N LEU A 113 5.07 -1.41 4.74
CA LEU A 113 6.40 -0.92 4.42
C LEU A 113 6.36 0.29 3.48
N ILE A 114 5.57 0.22 2.41
CA ILE A 114 5.41 1.31 1.45
C ILE A 114 4.83 2.54 2.16
N ARG A 115 3.77 2.38 2.96
CA ARG A 115 3.21 3.48 3.77
C ARG A 115 4.23 4.09 4.71
N ALA A 116 5.03 3.27 5.40
CA ALA A 116 6.07 3.76 6.29
C ALA A 116 7.13 4.59 5.55
N ARG A 117 7.55 4.15 4.36
CA ARG A 117 8.48 4.91 3.50
C ARG A 117 7.93 6.25 3.03
N HIS A 118 6.63 6.33 2.79
CA HIS A 118 5.97 7.58 2.40
C HIS A 118 5.67 8.49 3.60
N ALA A 119 5.45 7.92 4.79
CA ALA A 119 5.17 8.65 6.01
C ALA A 119 6.43 9.27 6.63
N THR A 120 7.60 8.64 6.45
CA THR A 120 8.86 9.27 6.81
C THR A 120 9.10 10.45 5.85
N PRO A 121 9.02 11.71 6.29
CA PRO A 121 9.47 12.82 5.46
C PRO A 121 10.90 12.50 5.06
N ALA A 122 11.20 12.57 3.77
CA ALA A 122 12.55 12.33 3.28
C ALA A 122 13.50 13.15 4.17
N ALA A 123 14.40 12.47 4.90
CA ALA A 123 15.48 13.16 5.59
C ALA A 123 16.12 14.14 4.59
N PRO A 124 16.56 15.33 5.01
CA PRO A 124 17.10 16.37 4.15
C PRO A 124 18.44 15.89 3.57
N ASN A 125 18.38 14.96 2.62
CA ASN A 125 19.50 14.60 1.81
C ASN A 125 19.43 15.53 0.62
N ASP A 126 19.93 16.75 0.82
CA ASP A 126 19.88 17.82 -0.18
C ASP A 126 20.53 17.39 -1.50
N ARG A 127 21.42 16.38 -1.45
CA ARG A 127 21.98 15.68 -2.62
C ARG A 127 20.93 15.25 -3.65
N VAL A 128 19.72 14.87 -3.21
CA VAL A 128 18.66 14.45 -4.12
C VAL A 128 18.09 15.62 -4.93
N PHE A 129 18.23 16.87 -4.45
CA PHE A 129 17.85 18.10 -5.13
C PHE A 129 18.94 18.68 -6.02
N HIS A 130 20.20 18.30 -5.83
CA HIS A 130 21.34 18.85 -6.58
C HIS A 130 21.56 18.22 -7.96
N THR A 131 20.62 17.43 -8.49
CA THR A 131 20.74 16.99 -9.88
C THR A 131 20.59 18.19 -10.81
N VAL A 132 21.41 18.26 -11.87
CA VAL A 132 21.43 19.39 -12.82
C VAL A 132 20.02 19.71 -13.33
N GLN A 133 19.24 18.69 -13.69
CA GLN A 133 17.87 18.85 -14.17
C GLN A 133 16.92 19.48 -13.12
N LYS A 134 17.03 19.08 -11.85
CA LYS A 134 16.17 19.62 -10.79
C LYS A 134 16.52 21.06 -10.47
N GLN A 135 17.82 21.38 -10.43
CA GLN A 135 18.31 22.73 -10.22
C GLN A 135 17.88 23.65 -11.38
N ALA A 136 17.99 23.19 -12.63
CA ALA A 136 17.55 23.93 -13.80
C ALA A 136 16.04 24.23 -13.73
N VAL A 137 15.20 23.23 -13.43
CA VAL A 137 13.75 23.41 -13.31
C VAL A 137 13.38 24.32 -12.12
N LEU A 138 14.06 24.19 -10.98
CA LEU A 138 13.80 25.01 -9.81
C LEU A 138 14.15 26.49 -10.05
N ARG A 139 15.26 26.77 -10.73
CA ARG A 139 15.66 28.12 -11.16
C ARG A 139 14.68 28.68 -12.19
N ALA A 140 14.32 27.88 -13.20
CA ALA A 140 13.34 28.27 -14.21
C ALA A 140 12.00 28.63 -13.56
N LEU A 141 11.53 27.80 -12.61
CA LEU A 141 10.31 28.07 -11.85
C LEU A 141 10.37 29.36 -11.01
N ALA A 142 11.55 29.84 -10.61
CA ALA A 142 11.67 31.09 -9.88
C ALA A 142 11.37 32.31 -10.77
N SER A 143 11.66 32.21 -12.07
CA SER A 143 11.51 33.30 -13.04
C SER A 143 10.25 33.20 -13.90
N CYS A 144 9.78 32.01 -14.22
CA CYS A 144 8.62 31.77 -15.10
C CYS A 144 7.73 30.64 -14.59
N TRP A 145 6.51 30.53 -15.13
CA TRP A 145 5.52 29.55 -14.68
C TRP A 145 4.83 28.77 -15.79
N ASP A 146 4.77 29.32 -17.00
CA ASP A 146 4.21 28.62 -18.15
C ASP A 146 5.00 27.32 -18.40
N PRO A 147 4.32 26.17 -18.65
CA PRO A 147 5.02 24.89 -18.83
C PRO A 147 6.04 24.88 -19.96
N PHE A 148 5.82 25.63 -21.05
CA PHE A 148 6.74 25.70 -22.18
C PHE A 148 7.92 26.62 -21.87
N GLU A 149 7.67 27.76 -21.22
CA GLU A 149 8.74 28.66 -20.78
C GLU A 149 9.66 28.00 -19.77
N VAL A 150 9.10 27.29 -18.78
CA VAL A 150 9.88 26.56 -17.77
C VAL A 150 10.74 25.49 -18.42
N ALA A 151 10.19 24.77 -19.40
CA ALA A 151 10.93 23.72 -20.12
C ALA A 151 12.08 24.32 -20.94
N ALA A 152 11.82 25.41 -21.67
CA ALA A 152 12.82 26.13 -22.46
C ALA A 152 13.94 26.69 -21.58
N ALA A 153 13.60 27.37 -20.47
CA ALA A 153 14.56 27.92 -19.52
C ALA A 153 15.38 26.83 -18.81
N ALA A 154 14.79 25.65 -18.59
CA ALA A 154 15.49 24.51 -17.99
C ALA A 154 16.28 23.65 -19.00
N GLY A 155 16.19 23.94 -20.30
CA GLY A 155 16.90 23.21 -21.36
C GLY A 155 16.42 21.78 -21.55
N MET A 156 15.12 21.51 -21.39
CA MET A 156 14.52 20.18 -21.55
C MET A 156 13.14 20.23 -22.20
N ASP A 157 12.59 19.07 -22.58
CA ASP A 157 11.23 19.00 -23.09
C ASP A 157 10.17 19.19 -21.98
N VAL A 158 8.96 19.61 -22.37
CA VAL A 158 7.86 19.93 -21.45
C VAL A 158 7.46 18.75 -20.55
N ARG A 159 7.49 17.52 -21.09
CA ARG A 159 7.12 16.33 -20.33
C ARG A 159 8.16 16.07 -19.24
N THR A 160 9.45 16.15 -19.57
CA THR A 160 10.54 16.01 -18.61
C THR A 160 10.51 17.11 -17.56
N ALA A 161 10.30 18.38 -17.95
CA ALA A 161 10.16 19.49 -17.02
C ALA A 161 9.01 19.27 -16.03
N ASN A 162 7.83 18.89 -16.51
CA ASN A 162 6.66 18.63 -15.66
C ASN A 162 6.86 17.43 -14.73
N TRP A 163 7.56 16.39 -15.19
CA TRP A 163 7.95 15.28 -14.35
C TRP A 163 8.88 15.74 -13.21
N GLN A 164 9.88 16.58 -13.51
CA GLN A 164 10.77 17.15 -12.49
C GLN A 164 10.01 18.05 -11.50
N ARG A 165 9.05 18.87 -11.96
CA ARG A 165 8.18 19.69 -11.09
C ARG A 165 7.45 18.80 -10.07
N SER A 166 6.83 17.71 -10.53
CA SER A 166 6.14 16.73 -9.68
C SER A 166 7.10 16.02 -8.71
N SER A 167 8.28 15.65 -9.20
CA SER A 167 9.33 15.04 -8.38
C SER A 167 9.82 15.99 -7.28
N LEU A 168 10.02 17.27 -7.59
CA LEU A 168 10.42 18.32 -6.64
C LEU A 168 9.37 18.53 -5.55
N VAL A 169 8.09 18.71 -5.90
CA VAL A 169 6.99 18.85 -4.94
C VAL A 169 6.94 17.66 -3.97
N ARG A 170 7.07 16.43 -4.50
CA ARG A 170 7.15 15.22 -3.67
C ARG A 170 8.37 15.19 -2.75
N LEU A 171 9.55 15.57 -3.24
CA LEU A 171 10.78 15.61 -2.44
C LEU A 171 10.75 16.70 -1.36
N LEU A 172 10.07 17.82 -1.64
CA LEU A 172 9.82 18.88 -0.65
C LEU A 172 8.78 18.46 0.40
N GLY A 173 8.11 17.31 0.24
CA GLY A 173 7.08 16.84 1.17
C GLY A 173 5.78 17.63 1.07
N LEU A 174 5.52 18.26 -0.08
CA LEU A 174 4.37 19.10 -0.32
C LEU A 174 3.25 18.33 -1.01
N PRO A 175 1.97 18.72 -0.81
CA PRO A 175 0.85 18.12 -1.51
C PRO A 175 0.85 18.51 -3.01
N LYS A 176 0.14 17.74 -3.84
CA LYS A 176 0.17 17.89 -5.31
C LYS A 176 -0.46 19.20 -5.82
N ASP A 177 -1.40 19.76 -5.07
CA ASP A 177 -2.14 20.99 -5.35
C ASP A 177 -1.42 22.25 -4.83
N VAL A 178 -0.17 22.12 -4.39
CA VAL A 178 0.61 23.25 -3.87
C VAL A 178 0.85 24.31 -4.95
N SER A 179 0.68 25.58 -4.57
CA SER A 179 1.04 26.73 -5.40
C SER A 179 2.54 26.79 -5.68
N ARG A 180 2.94 27.40 -6.80
CA ARG A 180 4.34 27.69 -7.16
C ARG A 180 5.07 28.42 -6.03
N MET A 181 4.47 29.48 -5.47
CA MET A 181 5.09 30.28 -4.40
C MET A 181 5.36 29.47 -3.13
N ARG A 182 4.42 28.63 -2.67
CA ARG A 182 4.67 27.76 -1.51
C ARG A 182 5.77 26.72 -1.78
N ALA A 183 5.84 26.19 -3.00
CA ALA A 183 6.93 25.27 -3.37
C ALA A 183 8.30 25.97 -3.39
N LEU A 184 8.39 27.18 -3.95
CA LEU A 184 9.62 27.98 -3.96
C LEU A 184 10.03 28.44 -2.56
N ALA A 185 9.07 28.79 -1.70
CA ALA A 185 9.34 29.13 -0.30
C ALA A 185 9.96 27.95 0.46
N ALA A 186 9.39 26.75 0.34
CA ALA A 186 9.93 25.53 0.94
C ALA A 186 11.32 25.17 0.37
N ALA A 187 11.56 25.46 -0.92
CA ALA A 187 12.88 25.26 -1.52
C ALA A 187 13.91 26.27 -1.00
N ARG A 188 13.52 27.52 -0.77
CA ARG A 188 14.37 28.57 -0.20
C ARG A 188 14.72 28.30 1.27
N GLU A 189 13.77 27.82 2.07
CA GLU A 189 14.01 27.37 3.45
C GLU A 189 15.07 26.26 3.54
N ARG A 190 15.27 25.51 2.44
CA ARG A 190 16.30 24.47 2.30
C ARG A 190 17.57 24.94 1.58
N GLY A 191 17.73 26.25 1.32
CA GLY A 191 18.92 26.79 0.64
C GLY A 191 19.05 26.43 -0.84
N LEU A 192 18.01 25.88 -1.48
CA LEU A 192 18.09 25.40 -2.88
C LEU A 192 18.04 26.52 -3.92
N LEU A 193 17.75 27.75 -3.51
CA LEU A 193 17.56 28.94 -4.35
C LEU A 193 18.48 30.10 -3.96
N GLU A 194 19.65 29.79 -3.36
CA GLU A 194 20.64 30.82 -3.03
C GLU A 194 21.10 31.57 -4.29
N GLY A 195 21.03 32.91 -4.24
CA GLY A 195 21.42 33.78 -5.36
C GLY A 195 20.47 33.79 -6.55
N VAL A 196 19.23 33.27 -6.40
CA VAL A 196 18.22 33.27 -7.46
C VAL A 196 17.13 34.30 -7.13
N ASP A 197 16.94 35.27 -8.03
CA ASP A 197 15.84 36.23 -7.91
C ASP A 197 14.50 35.56 -8.21
N LEU A 198 13.54 35.77 -7.30
CA LEU A 198 12.20 35.21 -7.39
C LEU A 198 11.23 36.25 -7.93
N VAL A 199 10.59 35.95 -9.06
CA VAL A 199 9.48 36.74 -9.59
C VAL A 199 8.21 36.34 -8.84
N PRO A 200 7.60 37.23 -8.04
CA PRO A 200 6.41 36.90 -7.26
C PRO A 200 5.19 36.66 -8.16
N ASP A 201 4.28 35.80 -7.72
CA ASP A 201 2.92 35.68 -8.26
C ASP A 201 1.87 35.86 -7.17
N ASP A 202 0.59 35.86 -7.55
CA ASP A 202 -0.58 36.04 -6.68
C ASP A 202 -0.94 34.80 -5.85
N GLY A 203 -0.17 33.72 -5.95
CA GLY A 203 -0.40 32.43 -5.29
C GLY A 203 -1.37 31.51 -6.03
N SER A 204 -1.96 31.93 -7.15
CA SER A 204 -2.91 31.13 -7.93
C SER A 204 -2.22 30.09 -8.82
N VAL A 205 -0.96 30.32 -9.16
CA VAL A 205 -0.19 29.48 -10.08
C VAL A 205 0.15 28.15 -9.40
N PRO A 206 -0.22 26.99 -9.98
CA PRO A 206 0.12 25.71 -9.39
C PRO A 206 1.60 25.34 -9.65
N ALA A 207 2.25 24.70 -8.67
CA ALA A 207 3.63 24.24 -8.83
C ALA A 207 3.74 23.12 -9.88
N ILE A 208 2.70 22.31 -10.05
CA ILE A 208 2.58 21.28 -11.09
C ILE A 208 1.42 21.70 -12.00
N PRO A 209 1.62 21.83 -13.32
CA PRO A 209 0.52 22.21 -14.18
C PRO A 209 -0.52 21.09 -14.18
N PRO A 210 -1.82 21.43 -14.28
CA PRO A 210 -2.87 20.42 -14.40
C PRO A 210 -2.61 19.56 -15.64
N PRO A 211 -2.98 18.26 -15.61
CA PRO A 211 -2.88 17.43 -16.80
C PRO A 211 -3.69 18.09 -17.92
N THR A 212 -3.06 18.34 -19.06
CA THR A 212 -3.78 18.80 -20.24
C THR A 212 -4.82 17.74 -20.57
N PRO A 213 -6.13 18.07 -20.66
CA PRO A 213 -7.11 17.10 -21.06
C PRO A 213 -6.75 16.64 -22.46
N THR A 214 -6.45 15.35 -22.60
CA THR A 214 -6.29 14.71 -23.91
C THR A 214 -7.66 14.77 -24.59
N LYS A 215 -7.95 15.83 -25.33
CA LYS A 215 -9.02 15.78 -26.33
C LYS A 215 -8.56 14.81 -27.39
N VAL A 216 -8.83 13.51 -27.19
CA VAL A 216 -8.88 12.56 -28.28
C VAL A 216 -10.00 13.08 -29.18
N PRO A 217 -9.73 13.44 -30.45
CA PRO A 217 -10.78 13.69 -31.41
C PRO A 217 -11.58 12.39 -31.49
N VAL A 218 -12.81 12.40 -30.98
CA VAL A 218 -13.77 11.34 -31.27
C VAL A 218 -14.03 11.49 -32.77
N PRO A 219 -13.65 10.53 -33.63
CA PRO A 219 -14.16 10.53 -34.98
C PRO A 219 -15.68 10.42 -34.86
N ALA A 220 -16.37 11.43 -35.35
CA ALA A 220 -17.80 11.33 -35.59
C ALA A 220 -17.98 10.27 -36.67
N ASP A 221 -18.42 9.07 -36.30
CA ASP A 221 -19.44 8.35 -37.06
C ASP A 221 -19.93 7.08 -36.35
N THR A 222 -21.26 6.94 -36.44
CA THR A 222 -22.08 5.73 -36.39
C THR A 222 -22.15 4.92 -35.09
N VAL A 223 -23.22 5.22 -34.37
CA VAL A 223 -24.09 4.28 -33.65
C VAL A 223 -24.34 3.00 -34.45
N GLU A 224 -24.10 1.84 -33.83
CA GLU A 224 -24.98 0.68 -33.95
C GLU A 224 -24.84 -0.16 -32.66
N GLU A 225 -25.83 -0.01 -31.80
CA GLU A 225 -25.97 -0.71 -30.52
C GLU A 225 -26.73 -2.02 -30.79
N VAL A 226 -26.03 -3.15 -30.87
CA VAL A 226 -26.66 -4.48 -30.83
C VAL A 226 -26.44 -5.04 -29.43
N SER A 227 -27.47 -4.90 -28.61
CA SER A 227 -27.56 -5.47 -27.27
C SER A 227 -28.24 -6.83 -27.34
N GLU A 228 -27.46 -7.91 -27.19
CA GLU A 228 -28.02 -9.22 -26.84
C GLU A 228 -27.91 -9.43 -25.32
N PRO A 229 -29.00 -9.83 -24.63
CA PRO A 229 -28.97 -10.05 -23.18
C PRO A 229 -28.29 -11.38 -22.84
N VAL A 230 -27.16 -11.30 -22.14
CA VAL A 230 -26.52 -12.46 -21.51
C VAL A 230 -27.32 -12.87 -20.27
N VAL A 231 -27.94 -14.05 -20.32
CA VAL A 231 -28.62 -14.68 -19.18
C VAL A 231 -27.56 -15.32 -18.27
N LEU A 232 -27.44 -14.82 -17.04
CA LEU A 232 -26.60 -15.42 -15.99
C LEU A 232 -27.36 -16.54 -15.26
N PRO A 233 -26.73 -17.68 -14.93
CA PRO A 233 -27.38 -18.75 -14.18
C PRO A 233 -27.54 -18.40 -12.69
N GLU A 234 -28.65 -18.86 -12.13
CA GLU A 234 -29.12 -18.61 -10.77
C GLU A 234 -28.26 -19.38 -9.74
N VAL A 235 -27.68 -18.65 -8.78
CA VAL A 235 -26.83 -19.21 -7.72
C VAL A 235 -27.71 -19.56 -6.51
N ILE A 236 -27.88 -20.85 -6.25
CA ILE A 236 -28.58 -21.36 -5.06
C ILE A 236 -27.72 -21.11 -3.81
N ALA A 237 -28.22 -20.29 -2.89
CA ALA A 237 -27.58 -20.01 -1.61
C ALA A 237 -27.82 -21.15 -0.60
N LEU A 238 -26.75 -21.80 -0.14
CA LEU A 238 -26.81 -22.74 0.99
C LEU A 238 -26.68 -21.99 2.34
N PRO A 239 -27.39 -22.43 3.40
CA PRO A 239 -27.36 -21.75 4.70
C PRO A 239 -26.04 -22.01 5.45
N VAL A 240 -25.33 -20.93 5.78
CA VAL A 240 -24.13 -20.95 6.61
C VAL A 240 -24.51 -21.10 8.08
N ARG A 241 -24.11 -22.22 8.72
CA ARG A 241 -24.23 -22.40 10.17
C ARG A 241 -23.20 -21.54 10.90
N ARG A 242 -23.67 -20.68 11.81
CA ARG A 242 -22.81 -19.88 12.70
C ARG A 242 -22.20 -20.77 13.80
N PRO A 243 -20.87 -20.73 14.05
CA PRO A 243 -20.28 -21.41 15.19
C PRO A 243 -20.65 -20.71 16.51
N ARG A 244 -20.86 -21.51 17.56
CA ARG A 244 -21.13 -21.05 18.93
C ARG A 244 -19.92 -20.29 19.49
N ARG A 245 -20.15 -19.08 19.99
CA ARG A 245 -19.16 -18.27 20.74
C ARG A 245 -18.68 -19.04 21.98
N SER A 246 -17.41 -19.43 22.01
CA SER A 246 -16.72 -19.74 23.27
C SER A 246 -16.29 -18.42 23.92
N ARG A 247 -16.60 -18.27 25.21
CA ARG A 247 -16.17 -17.10 26.00
C ARG A 247 -14.69 -17.26 26.34
N VAL A 248 -13.81 -16.76 25.48
CA VAL A 248 -12.37 -16.62 25.81
C VAL A 248 -12.09 -15.16 26.19
N ARG A 249 -11.37 -14.99 27.29
CA ARG A 249 -11.02 -13.70 27.89
C ARG A 249 -9.92 -13.03 27.06
N VAL A 250 -10.22 -11.88 26.46
CA VAL A 250 -9.28 -11.07 25.66
C VAL A 250 -8.17 -10.51 26.56
N MET A 251 -6.91 -10.70 26.16
CA MET A 251 -5.73 -10.09 26.82
C MET A 251 -5.42 -8.72 26.21
N PRO A 252 -4.85 -7.76 26.97
CA PRO A 252 -4.47 -6.45 26.43
C PRO A 252 -3.43 -6.58 25.31
N GLY A 253 -3.72 -6.00 24.13
CA GLY A 253 -2.83 -6.00 22.96
C GLY A 253 -3.18 -7.02 21.86
N GLN A 254 -4.19 -7.86 22.08
CA GLN A 254 -4.74 -8.76 21.06
C GLN A 254 -5.81 -8.02 20.24
N LEU A 255 -5.71 -8.03 18.90
CA LEU A 255 -6.77 -7.50 18.04
C LEU A 255 -8.04 -8.32 18.26
N SER A 256 -9.17 -7.65 18.48
CA SER A 256 -10.45 -8.33 18.66
C SER A 256 -10.89 -8.97 17.34
N PHE A 257 -11.63 -10.09 17.43
CA PHE A 257 -12.16 -10.78 16.25
C PHE A 257 -13.10 -9.90 15.42
N ASP A 258 -13.73 -8.89 16.03
CA ASP A 258 -14.69 -7.99 15.38
C ASP A 258 -13.98 -6.88 14.57
N ASP A 259 -12.76 -6.48 14.94
CA ASP A 259 -12.00 -5.45 14.20
C ASP A 259 -11.42 -5.96 12.87
N ALA A 260 -11.23 -7.27 12.72
CA ALA A 260 -10.68 -7.88 11.51
C ALA A 260 -11.70 -7.99 10.37
N LEU A 261 -13.01 -7.90 10.66
CA LEU A 261 -14.09 -8.10 9.68
C LEU A 261 -14.82 -6.81 9.28
N ALA A 262 -14.53 -5.67 9.92
CA ALA A 262 -15.29 -4.42 9.72
C ALA A 262 -14.97 -3.64 8.41
N PHE A 263 -14.13 -4.14 7.51
CA PHE A 263 -13.71 -3.42 6.30
C PHE A 263 -14.07 -4.13 4.98
N VAL A 264 -15.32 -4.60 4.87
CA VAL A 264 -15.91 -4.92 3.56
C VAL A 264 -17.18 -4.08 3.38
N PRO A 265 -17.15 -2.96 2.64
CA PRO A 265 -18.38 -2.33 2.20
C PRO A 265 -18.93 -3.15 1.04
N VAL A 266 -19.89 -4.03 1.31
CA VAL A 266 -20.79 -4.54 0.26
C VAL A 266 -21.87 -3.46 0.07
N GLN A 267 -21.59 -2.46 -0.77
CA GLN A 267 -22.65 -1.62 -1.31
C GLN A 267 -23.45 -2.47 -2.31
N SER A 268 -24.63 -2.89 -1.88
CA SER A 268 -25.68 -3.39 -2.75
C SER A 268 -26.21 -2.21 -3.56
N LEU A 269 -25.87 -2.18 -4.86
CA LEU A 269 -26.49 -1.32 -5.84
C LEU A 269 -27.48 -2.15 -6.66
N LEU A 270 -28.60 -1.50 -7.00
CA LEU A 270 -29.68 -1.89 -7.92
C LEU A 270 -30.93 -2.54 -7.28
N SER A 271 -31.98 -1.75 -7.10
CA SER A 271 -33.12 -1.66 -8.06
C SER A 271 -34.26 -0.84 -7.42
N SER A 272 -34.48 0.40 -7.85
CA SER A 272 -35.53 0.81 -8.82
C SER A 272 -36.96 0.68 -8.26
N SER A 273 -37.51 1.80 -7.78
CA SER A 273 -38.96 1.97 -7.60
C SER A 273 -39.52 2.73 -8.82
N PRO A 274 -40.62 2.27 -9.46
CA PRO A 274 -41.28 3.07 -10.47
C PRO A 274 -42.23 4.09 -9.80
N LEU A 275 -42.12 5.34 -10.27
CA LEU A 275 -43.10 6.39 -10.10
C LEU A 275 -44.37 6.03 -10.89
N GLY A 276 -45.51 5.97 -10.20
CA GLY A 276 -46.85 6.00 -10.79
C GLY A 276 -47.64 7.13 -10.13
N ALA A 277 -47.95 8.16 -10.91
CA ALA A 277 -48.73 9.32 -10.51
C ALA A 277 -50.24 9.10 -10.74
N ALA A 278 -51.03 9.75 -9.88
CA ALA A 278 -52.36 10.34 -10.10
C ALA A 278 -53.52 9.47 -10.63
N ALA A 279 -54.50 9.21 -9.75
CA ALA A 279 -55.84 9.82 -9.79
C ALA A 279 -56.57 9.55 -8.47
#